data_AF-A0A832FQ78-F1
#
_entry.id   AF-A0A832FQ78-F1
#
_cell.length_a   1.000
_cell.length_b   1.000
_cell.length_c   1.000
_cell.angle_alpha   90.00
_cell.angle_beta   90.00
_cell.angle_gamma   90.00
#
_symmetry.space_group_name_H-M   'P 1'
#
loop_
_entity.id
_entity.type
_entity.pdbx_description
1 polymer ?
#
loop_
_entity_poly.entity_id
_entity_poly.type
_entity_poly.pdbx_seq_one_letter_code
_entity_poly.pdbx_strand_id
1 'polypeptide(L)'
;MPLRDLRGFAARNLAILLAALLLPAALLLFVNRDLYAVYVNVYTAAASFAALLSGLALLRAYAGSPRQVTQPLLFLVTGVTLWALAETVYTGFIILYGEAPALSVCDALWLTGYPLLFLWLWTLSRPFSSQLERLGVSTGSASLLIIFSIALAVTATAVVYVKAGADGQLSLAQLVDSSYTVLDAVLLVMSASTVRAFRGGALGFAYWLVTLGLIHFSVADLLYFAAGTPVFVPADLLYAASYVLVTLGLRVNLEILRESGREKHH
;
A
#
# COMPACT_ATOMS: atom_id res chain seq x y z
N MET A 1 19.97 17.85 -0.39
CA MET A 1 19.72 17.74 -1.84
C MET A 1 18.64 18.72 -2.23
N PRO A 2 18.87 19.45 -3.32
CA PRO A 2 17.79 20.04 -4.09
C PRO A 2 16.70 19.00 -4.41
N LEU A 3 15.43 19.39 -4.37
CA LEU A 3 14.30 18.52 -4.72
C LEU A 3 14.43 17.86 -6.10
N ARG A 4 15.09 18.54 -7.04
CA ARG A 4 15.41 18.03 -8.38
C ARG A 4 16.24 16.75 -8.31
N ASP A 5 17.22 16.70 -7.42
CA ASP A 5 18.14 15.57 -7.30
C ASP A 5 17.47 14.37 -6.63
N LEU A 6 16.59 14.62 -5.65
CA LEU A 6 15.75 13.58 -5.04
C LEU A 6 14.78 12.97 -6.05
N ARG A 7 14.19 13.78 -6.93
CA ARG A 7 13.34 13.29 -8.03
C ARG A 7 14.14 12.45 -9.02
N GLY A 8 15.35 12.88 -9.38
CA GLY A 8 16.26 12.11 -10.24
C GLY A 8 16.66 10.78 -9.61
N PHE A 9 16.99 10.78 -8.32
CA PHE A 9 17.26 9.58 -7.53
C PHE A 9 16.05 8.63 -7.53
N ALA A 10 14.86 9.13 -7.19
CA ALA A 10 13.65 8.32 -7.14
C ALA A 10 13.30 7.73 -8.52
N ALA A 11 13.34 8.54 -9.57
CA ALA A 11 13.03 8.11 -10.94
C ALA A 11 14.00 7.02 -11.43
N ARG A 12 15.30 7.17 -11.19
CA ARG A 12 16.30 6.17 -11.58
C ARG A 12 16.07 4.84 -10.85
N ASN A 13 15.90 4.87 -9.53
CA ASN A 13 15.67 3.64 -8.76
C ASN A 13 14.32 3.00 -9.12
N LEU A 14 13.27 3.81 -9.34
CA LEU A 14 11.99 3.31 -9.82
C LEU A 14 12.12 2.60 -11.16
N ALA A 15 12.82 3.21 -12.13
CA ALA A 15 13.03 2.60 -13.44
C ALA A 15 13.80 1.26 -13.33
N ILE A 16 14.84 1.20 -12.49
CA ILE A 16 15.60 -0.03 -12.27
C ILE A 16 14.72 -1.12 -11.66
N LEU A 17 13.97 -0.79 -10.60
CA LEU A 17 13.12 -1.76 -9.90
C LEU A 17 11.96 -2.21 -10.79
N LEU A 18 11.30 -1.29 -11.50
CA LEU A 18 10.27 -1.66 -12.46
C LEU A 18 10.82 -2.48 -13.63
N ALA A 19 12.01 -2.19 -14.15
CA ALA A 19 12.63 -3.03 -15.17
C ALA A 19 12.96 -4.43 -14.63
N ALA A 20 13.44 -4.51 -13.39
CA ALA A 20 13.72 -5.77 -12.71
C ALA A 20 12.46 -6.61 -12.46
N LEU A 21 11.28 -5.99 -12.35
CA LEU A 21 9.96 -6.63 -12.28
C LEU A 21 9.43 -7.01 -13.68
N LEU A 22 9.35 -6.03 -14.58
CA LEU A 22 8.60 -6.14 -15.83
C LEU A 22 9.31 -7.01 -16.87
N LEU A 23 10.64 -6.96 -16.98
CA LEU A 23 11.36 -7.72 -18.00
C LEU A 23 11.28 -9.24 -17.75
N PRO A 24 11.56 -9.76 -16.55
CA PRO A 24 11.41 -11.19 -16.30
C PRO A 24 9.93 -11.61 -16.28
N ALA A 25 9.03 -10.78 -15.74
CA ALA A 25 7.59 -11.06 -15.79
C ALA A 25 7.10 -11.25 -17.23
N ALA A 26 7.43 -10.31 -18.13
CA ALA A 26 7.04 -10.39 -19.52
C ALA A 26 7.58 -11.66 -20.18
N LEU A 27 8.86 -11.99 -19.98
CA LEU A 27 9.46 -13.22 -20.51
C LEU A 27 8.75 -14.48 -19.97
N LEU A 28 8.53 -14.56 -18.66
CA LEU A 28 7.94 -15.73 -18.01
C LEU A 28 6.48 -15.94 -18.42
N LEU A 29 5.72 -14.87 -18.68
CA LEU A 29 4.35 -14.99 -19.20
C LEU A 29 4.27 -15.76 -20.53
N PHE A 30 5.28 -15.61 -21.39
CA PHE A 30 5.33 -16.32 -22.67
C PHE A 30 5.92 -17.74 -22.55
N VAL A 31 6.76 -17.98 -21.54
CA VAL A 31 7.50 -19.25 -21.39
C VAL A 31 6.75 -20.24 -20.48
N ASN A 32 6.35 -19.80 -19.28
CA ASN A 32 5.74 -20.65 -18.27
C ASN A 32 4.95 -19.82 -17.25
N ARG A 33 3.62 -19.97 -17.26
CA ARG A 33 2.69 -19.21 -16.41
C ARG A 33 2.86 -19.51 -14.91
N ASP A 34 3.23 -20.73 -14.55
CA ASP A 34 3.44 -21.12 -13.15
C ASP A 34 4.72 -20.47 -12.60
N LEU A 35 5.79 -20.46 -13.40
CA LEU A 35 7.02 -19.75 -13.06
C LEU A 35 6.80 -18.23 -12.98
N TYR A 36 5.93 -17.67 -13.84
CA TYR A 36 5.50 -16.28 -13.70
C TYR A 36 4.83 -16.03 -12.35
N ALA A 37 3.88 -16.87 -11.94
CA ALA A 37 3.16 -16.70 -10.68
C ALA A 37 4.12 -16.76 -9.48
N VAL A 38 5.05 -17.72 -9.46
CA VAL A 38 6.10 -17.82 -8.44
C VAL A 38 6.97 -16.57 -8.45
N TYR A 39 7.43 -16.14 -9.62
CA TYR A 39 8.32 -15.00 -9.75
C TYR A 39 7.69 -13.70 -9.23
N VAL A 40 6.45 -13.39 -9.62
CA VAL A 40 5.80 -12.15 -9.17
C VAL A 40 5.56 -12.17 -7.67
N ASN A 41 5.14 -13.30 -7.09
CA ASN A 41 4.98 -13.43 -5.64
C ASN A 41 6.32 -13.24 -4.89
N VAL A 42 7.39 -13.88 -5.36
CA VAL A 42 8.75 -13.69 -4.79
C VAL A 42 9.19 -12.23 -4.88
N TYR A 43 8.95 -11.58 -6.03
CA TYR A 43 9.27 -10.17 -6.19
C TYR A 43 8.45 -9.30 -5.23
N THR A 44 7.15 -9.53 -5.12
CA THR A 44 6.24 -8.82 -4.21
C THR A 44 6.71 -8.95 -2.76
N ALA A 45 7.02 -10.17 -2.30
CA ALA A 45 7.57 -10.40 -0.96
C ALA A 45 8.93 -9.71 -0.74
N ALA A 46 9.81 -9.73 -1.73
CA ALA A 46 11.10 -9.03 -1.65
C ALA A 46 10.91 -7.50 -1.57
N ALA A 47 10.00 -6.95 -2.38
CA ALA A 47 9.69 -5.52 -2.40
C ALA A 47 9.01 -5.06 -1.10
N SER A 48 8.09 -5.85 -0.54
CA SER A 48 7.44 -5.56 0.74
C SER A 48 8.45 -5.63 1.90
N PHE A 49 9.39 -6.58 1.87
CA PHE A 49 10.48 -6.63 2.84
C PHE A 49 11.44 -5.44 2.71
N ALA A 50 11.71 -4.97 1.49
CA ALA A 50 12.49 -3.75 1.27
C ALA A 50 11.78 -2.51 1.84
N ALA A 51 10.45 -2.45 1.74
CA ALA A 51 9.65 -1.40 2.35
C ALA A 51 9.73 -1.45 3.87
N LEU A 52 9.62 -2.65 4.47
CA LEU A 52 9.82 -2.88 5.91
C LEU A 52 11.20 -2.37 6.38
N LEU A 53 12.29 -2.81 5.74
CA LEU A 53 13.64 -2.40 6.13
C LEU A 53 13.85 -0.90 6.02
N SER A 54 13.30 -0.29 4.96
CA SER A 54 13.34 1.17 4.77
C SER A 54 12.54 1.90 5.85
N GLY A 55 11.38 1.36 6.24
CA GLY A 55 10.55 1.87 7.31
C GLY A 55 11.21 1.80 8.67
N LEU A 56 11.83 0.66 9.01
CA LEU A 56 12.60 0.50 10.26
C LEU A 56 13.80 1.45 10.32
N ALA A 57 14.52 1.60 9.20
CA ALA A 57 15.63 2.55 9.12
C ALA A 57 15.15 4.00 9.33
N LEU A 58 14.01 4.37 8.74
CA LEU A 58 13.41 5.68 8.91
C LEU A 58 12.96 5.91 10.36
N LEU A 59 12.30 4.94 10.98
CA LEU A 59 11.86 5.01 12.36
C LEU A 59 13.04 5.20 13.32
N ARG A 60 14.16 4.49 13.08
CA ARG A 60 15.41 4.67 13.82
C ARG A 60 16.00 6.06 13.60
N ALA A 61 15.96 6.59 12.38
CA ALA A 61 16.48 7.94 12.09
C ALA A 61 15.67 9.04 12.78
N TYR A 62 14.36 8.81 13.02
CA TYR A 62 13.51 9.67 13.82
C TYR A 62 13.50 9.35 15.32
N ALA A 63 14.37 8.45 15.81
CA ALA A 63 14.46 8.15 17.23
C ALA A 63 14.79 9.42 18.03
N GLY A 64 13.96 9.75 19.02
CA GLY A 64 14.08 10.98 19.81
C GLY A 64 13.34 12.21 19.24
N SER A 65 12.73 12.10 18.06
CA SER A 65 11.82 13.15 17.56
C SER A 65 10.50 13.18 18.33
N PRO A 66 9.79 14.34 18.35
CA PRO A 66 8.51 14.47 19.04
C PRO A 66 7.49 13.41 18.60
N ARG A 67 6.60 13.04 19.52
CA ARG A 67 5.56 12.02 19.30
C ARG A 67 4.68 12.30 18.08
N GLN A 68 4.45 13.57 17.76
CA GLN A 68 3.67 13.99 16.59
C GLN A 68 4.29 13.55 15.25
N VAL A 69 5.61 13.31 15.22
CA VAL A 69 6.34 12.83 14.02
C VAL A 69 6.50 11.31 14.07
N THR A 70 6.85 10.76 15.23
CA THR A 70 7.17 9.33 15.36
C THR A 70 5.93 8.44 15.39
N GLN A 71 4.81 8.90 15.96
CA GLN A 71 3.60 8.08 16.07
C GLN A 71 2.96 7.76 14.70
N PRO A 72 2.80 8.70 13.75
CA PRO A 72 2.35 8.35 12.40
C PRO A 72 3.27 7.34 11.71
N LEU A 73 4.59 7.50 11.86
CA LEU A 73 5.56 6.57 11.28
C LEU A 73 5.47 5.17 11.90
N LEU A 74 5.21 5.07 13.22
CA LEU A 74 4.97 3.78 13.86
C LEU A 74 3.76 3.06 13.25
N PHE A 75 2.66 3.77 12.99
CA PHE A 75 1.49 3.18 12.32
C PHE A 75 1.84 2.68 10.91
N LEU A 76 2.51 3.50 10.10
CA LEU A 76 2.93 3.10 8.75
C LEU A 76 3.84 1.87 8.77
N VAL A 77 4.92 1.92 9.56
CA VAL A 77 5.91 0.85 9.62
C VAL A 77 5.30 -0.42 10.16
N THR A 78 4.44 -0.35 11.19
CA THR A 78 3.78 -1.54 11.74
C THR A 78 2.80 -2.14 10.73
N GLY A 79 2.01 -1.32 10.02
CA GLY A 79 1.12 -1.81 8.95
C GLY A 79 1.89 -2.49 7.83
N VAL A 80 2.94 -1.84 7.31
CA VAL A 80 3.83 -2.41 6.28
C VAL A 80 4.54 -3.69 6.77
N THR A 81 4.88 -3.77 8.06
CA THR A 81 5.48 -4.99 8.65
C THR A 81 4.50 -6.16 8.57
N LEU A 82 3.25 -5.96 8.98
CA LEU A 82 2.23 -7.02 8.94
C LEU A 82 1.99 -7.49 7.50
N TRP A 83 1.88 -6.55 6.57
CA TRP A 83 1.71 -6.85 5.15
C TRP A 83 2.93 -7.58 4.57
N ALA A 84 4.15 -7.16 4.87
CA ALA A 84 5.36 -7.87 4.41
C ALA A 84 5.44 -9.31 4.94
N LEU A 85 5.02 -9.54 6.19
CA LEU A 85 4.91 -10.89 6.76
C LEU A 85 3.85 -11.71 6.02
N ALA A 86 2.69 -11.11 5.72
CA ALA A 86 1.64 -11.76 4.95
C ALA A 86 2.12 -12.16 3.56
N GLU A 87 2.76 -11.25 2.81
CA GLU A 87 3.33 -11.54 1.48
C GLU A 87 4.35 -12.68 1.54
N THR A 88 5.17 -12.71 2.59
CA THR A 88 6.18 -13.75 2.77
C THR A 88 5.54 -15.12 2.98
N VAL A 89 4.51 -15.19 3.84
CA VAL A 89 3.79 -16.44 4.11
C VAL A 89 2.99 -16.87 2.86
N TYR A 90 2.32 -15.93 2.19
CA TYR A 90 1.57 -16.20 0.97
C TYR A 90 2.47 -16.73 -0.14
N THR A 91 3.62 -16.10 -0.37
CA THR A 91 4.64 -16.59 -1.31
C THR A 91 5.11 -18.00 -0.95
N GLY A 92 5.28 -18.28 0.35
CA GLY A 92 5.57 -19.64 0.83
C GLY A 92 4.50 -20.64 0.43
N PHE A 93 3.22 -20.30 0.55
CA PHE A 93 2.14 -21.17 0.09
C PHE A 93 2.18 -21.42 -1.42
N ILE A 94 2.37 -20.38 -2.22
CA ILE A 94 2.49 -20.51 -3.69
C ILE A 94 3.66 -21.41 -4.08
N ILE A 95 4.82 -21.27 -3.45
CA ILE A 95 6.00 -22.09 -3.76
C ILE A 95 5.82 -23.56 -3.35
N LEU A 96 5.24 -23.80 -2.17
CA LEU A 96 5.18 -25.14 -1.58
C LEU A 96 3.96 -25.95 -2.04
N TYR A 97 2.83 -25.28 -2.27
CA TYR A 97 1.55 -25.93 -2.54
C TYR A 97 0.92 -25.50 -3.87
N GLY A 98 1.47 -24.50 -4.57
CA GLY A 98 0.93 -23.98 -5.83
C GLY A 98 -0.27 -23.03 -5.64
N GLU A 99 -0.89 -23.03 -4.46
CA GLU A 99 -2.02 -22.18 -4.11
C GLU A 99 -2.02 -21.85 -2.61
N ALA A 100 -2.66 -20.75 -2.23
CA ALA A 100 -2.90 -20.40 -0.83
C ALA A 100 -4.27 -20.93 -0.38
N PRO A 101 -4.42 -21.38 0.88
CA PRO A 101 -5.72 -21.72 1.44
C PRO A 101 -6.69 -20.54 1.37
N ALA A 102 -7.97 -20.81 1.12
CA ALA A 102 -9.02 -19.78 1.02
C ALA A 102 -9.19 -18.93 2.29
N LEU A 103 -8.77 -19.45 3.45
CA LEU A 103 -8.61 -18.68 4.69
C LEU A 103 -7.29 -19.10 5.32
N SER A 104 -6.45 -18.13 5.64
CA SER A 104 -5.06 -18.34 6.04
C SER A 104 -4.61 -17.32 7.10
N VAL A 105 -3.41 -17.52 7.64
CA VAL A 105 -2.78 -16.53 8.53
C VAL A 105 -2.44 -15.23 7.81
N CYS A 106 -2.25 -15.26 6.49
CA CYS A 106 -2.04 -14.07 5.67
C CYS A 106 -3.21 -13.11 5.84
N ASP A 107 -4.43 -13.64 5.94
CA ASP A 107 -5.62 -12.83 6.05
C ASP A 107 -5.67 -12.01 7.34
N ALA A 108 -5.34 -12.65 8.47
CA ALA A 108 -5.27 -11.95 9.74
C ALA A 108 -4.22 -10.84 9.72
N LEU A 109 -3.08 -11.07 9.07
CA LEU A 109 -1.99 -10.11 8.94
C LEU A 109 -2.38 -8.93 8.03
N TRP A 110 -2.93 -9.18 6.84
CA TRP A 110 -3.39 -8.14 5.92
C TRP A 110 -4.51 -7.31 6.54
N LEU A 111 -5.55 -7.94 7.08
CA LEU A 111 -6.69 -7.27 7.71
C LEU A 111 -6.27 -6.39 8.89
N THR A 112 -5.32 -6.85 9.72
CA THR A 112 -4.80 -6.05 10.84
C THR A 112 -3.95 -4.86 10.37
N GLY A 113 -3.33 -4.97 9.20
CA GLY A 113 -2.56 -3.87 8.60
C GLY A 113 -3.42 -2.67 8.18
N TYR A 114 -4.64 -2.89 7.68
CA TYR A 114 -5.52 -1.79 7.22
C TYR A 114 -5.78 -0.71 8.28
N PRO A 115 -6.24 -1.03 9.51
CA PRO A 115 -6.43 -0.01 10.56
C PRO A 115 -5.19 0.84 10.82
N LEU A 116 -3.99 0.24 10.77
CA LEU A 116 -2.74 0.97 10.99
C LEU A 116 -2.44 1.92 9.84
N LEU A 117 -2.63 1.50 8.59
CA LEU A 117 -2.47 2.38 7.43
C LEU A 117 -3.52 3.50 7.40
N PHE A 118 -4.76 3.22 7.83
CA PHE A 118 -5.78 4.26 8.02
C PHE A 118 -5.38 5.27 9.08
N LEU A 119 -4.87 4.81 10.24
CA LEU A 119 -4.38 5.70 11.29
C LEU A 119 -3.20 6.55 10.82
N TRP A 120 -2.30 5.98 10.02
CA TRP A 120 -1.22 6.74 9.39
C TRP A 120 -1.75 7.85 8.47
N LEU A 121 -2.62 7.52 7.52
CA LEU A 121 -3.22 8.49 6.60
C LEU A 121 -4.04 9.57 7.34
N TRP A 122 -4.79 9.16 8.36
CA TRP A 122 -5.57 10.05 9.21
C TRP A 122 -4.70 11.03 9.99
N THR A 123 -3.61 10.55 10.59
CA THR A 123 -2.72 11.42 11.36
C THR A 123 -1.95 12.40 10.48
N LEU A 124 -1.62 12.01 9.24
CA LEU A 124 -0.99 12.91 8.28
C LEU A 124 -1.95 13.94 7.66
N SER A 125 -3.24 13.65 7.56
CA SER A 125 -4.22 14.59 7.00
C SER A 125 -4.67 15.66 7.99
N ARG A 126 -4.57 15.40 9.30
CA ARG A 126 -4.98 16.33 10.38
C ARG A 126 -4.38 17.74 10.32
N PRO A 127 -3.07 17.93 10.10
CA PRO A 127 -2.49 19.27 10.04
C PRO A 127 -2.96 20.10 8.84
N PHE A 128 -3.46 19.43 7.79
CA PHE A 128 -3.90 20.06 6.55
C PHE A 128 -5.42 20.30 6.50
N SER A 129 -6.18 19.92 7.53
CA SER A 129 -7.64 20.08 7.57
C SER A 129 -8.08 21.51 7.29
N SER A 130 -7.41 22.50 7.90
CA SER A 130 -7.70 23.93 7.70
C SER A 130 -7.34 24.45 6.30
N GLN A 131 -6.35 23.86 5.61
CA GLN A 131 -5.97 24.22 4.25
C GLN A 131 -6.88 23.54 3.21
N LEU A 132 -7.31 22.30 3.50
CA LEU A 132 -8.31 21.58 2.71
C LEU A 132 -9.65 22.31 2.77
N GLU A 133 -10.08 22.76 3.95
CA GLU A 133 -11.29 23.59 4.12
C GLU A 133 -11.22 24.88 3.29
N ARG A 134 -10.07 25.56 3.26
CA ARG A 134 -9.83 26.76 2.45
C ARG A 134 -9.87 26.51 0.94
N LEU A 135 -9.56 25.29 0.49
CA LEU A 135 -9.68 24.87 -0.91
C LEU A 135 -11.08 24.36 -1.26
N GLY A 136 -12.07 24.57 -0.37
CA GLY A 136 -13.45 24.10 -0.57
C GLY A 136 -13.64 22.61 -0.29
N VAL A 137 -12.58 21.90 0.12
CA VAL A 137 -12.65 20.52 0.63
C VAL A 137 -12.99 20.64 2.11
N SER A 138 -14.25 20.98 2.38
CA SER A 138 -14.81 21.08 3.73
C SER A 138 -14.45 19.83 4.55
N THR A 139 -14.33 19.92 5.87
CA THR A 139 -14.23 18.73 6.75
C THR A 139 -15.41 17.75 6.54
N GLY A 140 -16.51 18.21 5.95
CA GLY A 140 -17.59 17.39 5.39
C GLY A 140 -17.21 16.53 4.18
N SER A 141 -16.08 16.78 3.52
CA SER A 141 -15.50 15.93 2.47
C SER A 141 -14.91 14.66 3.05
N ALA A 142 -14.28 14.72 4.24
CA ALA A 142 -13.89 13.53 4.98
C ALA A 142 -15.14 12.72 5.40
N SER A 143 -16.21 13.41 5.81
CA SER A 143 -17.51 12.78 6.08
C SER A 143 -18.14 12.17 4.83
N LEU A 144 -18.05 12.82 3.66
CA LEU A 144 -18.53 12.28 2.38
C LEU A 144 -17.66 11.13 1.88
N LEU A 145 -16.35 11.14 2.14
CA LEU A 145 -15.44 10.03 1.84
C LEU A 145 -15.72 8.84 2.76
N ILE A 146 -16.03 9.09 4.03
CA ILE A 146 -16.48 8.08 4.99
C ILE A 146 -17.86 7.55 4.59
N ILE A 147 -18.82 8.41 4.24
CA ILE A 147 -20.15 8.03 3.75
C ILE A 147 -20.05 7.25 2.44
N PHE A 148 -19.18 7.64 1.52
CA PHE A 148 -18.92 6.91 0.27
C PHE A 148 -18.25 5.57 0.55
N SER A 149 -17.28 5.52 1.46
CA SER A 149 -16.63 4.28 1.90
C SER A 149 -17.64 3.33 2.57
N ILE A 150 -18.55 3.86 3.39
CA ILE A 150 -19.65 3.11 3.99
C ILE A 150 -20.66 2.67 2.93
N ALA A 151 -21.05 3.53 1.98
CA ALA A 151 -21.96 3.18 0.91
C ALA A 151 -21.39 2.10 0.00
N LEU A 152 -20.08 2.16 -0.27
CA LEU A 152 -19.35 1.14 -1.01
C LEU A 152 -19.19 -0.14 -0.20
N ALA A 153 -18.96 -0.03 1.12
CA ALA A 153 -18.97 -1.16 2.05
C ALA A 153 -20.30 -1.91 2.03
N VAL A 154 -21.39 -1.15 2.14
CA VAL A 154 -22.77 -1.64 2.09
C VAL A 154 -23.07 -2.25 0.73
N THR A 155 -22.62 -1.64 -0.36
CA THR A 155 -22.83 -2.17 -1.72
C THR A 155 -22.04 -3.46 -1.96
N ALA A 156 -20.78 -3.53 -1.52
CA ALA A 156 -19.97 -4.75 -1.61
C ALA A 156 -20.57 -5.89 -0.76
N THR A 157 -21.00 -5.57 0.47
CA THR A 157 -21.70 -6.51 1.35
C THR A 157 -23.03 -6.98 0.73
N ALA A 158 -23.78 -6.08 0.08
CA ALA A 158 -25.02 -6.41 -0.62
C ALA A 158 -24.77 -7.31 -1.84
N VAL A 159 -23.71 -7.06 -2.62
CA VAL A 159 -23.29 -7.91 -3.75
C VAL A 159 -22.91 -9.31 -3.27
N VAL A 160 -22.26 -9.43 -2.12
CA VAL A 160 -21.87 -10.70 -1.51
C VAL A 160 -23.09 -11.45 -0.99
N TYR A 161 -24.04 -10.74 -0.36
CA TYR A 161 -25.35 -11.28 0.02
C TYR A 161 -26.14 -11.79 -1.20
N VAL A 162 -26.06 -11.09 -2.34
CA VAL A 162 -26.68 -11.51 -3.61
C VAL A 162 -25.96 -12.71 -4.22
N LYS A 163 -24.63 -12.81 -4.09
CA LYS A 163 -23.84 -13.98 -4.53
C LYS A 163 -24.02 -15.21 -3.64
N ALA A 164 -24.38 -15.06 -2.36
CA ALA A 164 -24.62 -16.15 -1.42
C ALA A 164 -25.96 -16.89 -1.63
N GLY A 165 -26.44 -16.97 -2.87
CA GLY A 165 -27.76 -17.49 -3.22
C GLY A 165 -28.13 -18.85 -2.59
N ALA A 166 -29.44 -19.00 -2.38
CA ALA A 166 -30.24 -20.18 -1.96
C ALA A 166 -30.10 -20.69 -0.51
N ASP A 167 -28.92 -20.73 0.10
CA ASP A 167 -28.75 -21.41 1.42
C ASP A 167 -28.64 -20.45 2.61
N GLY A 168 -28.50 -19.14 2.36
CA GLY A 168 -28.56 -18.08 3.37
C GLY A 168 -27.39 -18.02 4.37
N GLN A 169 -26.36 -18.85 4.23
CA GLN A 169 -25.19 -18.83 5.11
C GLN A 169 -23.94 -18.31 4.39
N LEU A 170 -23.42 -17.17 4.87
CA LEU A 170 -22.12 -16.64 4.47
C LEU A 170 -21.00 -17.40 5.18
N SER A 171 -20.08 -17.99 4.42
CA SER A 171 -18.87 -18.56 5.00
C SER A 171 -17.93 -17.46 5.51
N LEU A 172 -17.09 -17.78 6.50
CA LEU A 172 -16.09 -16.85 7.00
C LEU A 172 -15.11 -16.39 5.90
N ALA A 173 -14.73 -17.29 4.99
CA ALA A 173 -13.87 -16.97 3.85
C ALA A 173 -14.51 -15.93 2.93
N GLN A 174 -15.82 -16.08 2.62
CA GLN A 174 -16.54 -15.08 1.84
C GLN A 174 -16.62 -13.72 2.56
N LEU A 175 -16.83 -13.72 3.88
CA LEU A 175 -16.85 -12.48 4.66
C LEU A 175 -15.48 -11.76 4.64
N VAL A 176 -14.40 -12.52 4.76
CA VAL A 176 -13.03 -12.01 4.67
C VAL A 176 -12.74 -11.44 3.28
N ASP A 177 -13.03 -12.20 2.22
CA ASP A 177 -12.87 -11.76 0.82
C ASP A 177 -13.61 -10.45 0.53
N SER A 178 -14.86 -10.37 1.01
CA SER A 178 -15.69 -9.16 0.91
C SER A 178 -15.08 -7.98 1.64
N SER A 179 -14.46 -8.22 2.79
CA SER A 179 -13.87 -7.18 3.62
C SER A 179 -12.70 -6.50 2.91
N TYR A 180 -11.89 -7.23 2.13
CA TYR A 180 -10.81 -6.63 1.33
C TYR A 180 -11.34 -5.59 0.36
N THR A 181 -12.34 -5.95 -0.45
CA THR A 181 -12.96 -5.03 -1.43
C THR A 181 -13.40 -3.71 -0.77
N VAL A 182 -13.99 -3.80 0.42
CA VAL A 182 -14.40 -2.63 1.20
C VAL A 182 -13.20 -1.83 1.68
N LEU A 183 -12.27 -2.50 2.35
CA LEU A 183 -11.11 -1.88 2.98
C LEU A 183 -10.18 -1.25 1.95
N ASP A 184 -9.99 -1.87 0.80
CA ASP A 184 -9.23 -1.31 -0.33
C ASP A 184 -9.90 -0.10 -0.92
N ALA A 185 -11.21 -0.10 -1.06
CA ALA A 185 -11.88 1.07 -1.55
C ALA A 185 -11.77 2.25 -0.55
N VAL A 186 -11.90 1.98 0.75
CA VAL A 186 -11.64 2.99 1.79
C VAL A 186 -10.20 3.48 1.70
N LEU A 187 -9.22 2.57 1.58
CA LEU A 187 -7.81 2.89 1.53
C LEU A 187 -7.46 3.72 0.30
N LEU A 188 -7.99 3.35 -0.87
CA LEU A 188 -7.86 4.08 -2.13
C LEU A 188 -8.37 5.50 -1.98
N VAL A 189 -9.57 5.65 -1.42
CA VAL A 189 -10.24 6.94 -1.23
C VAL A 189 -9.45 7.83 -0.26
N MET A 190 -9.02 7.29 0.89
CA MET A 190 -8.18 8.02 1.85
C MET A 190 -6.82 8.39 1.23
N SER A 191 -6.18 7.47 0.53
CA SER A 191 -4.89 7.70 -0.11
C SER A 191 -5.00 8.77 -1.22
N ALA A 192 -6.00 8.68 -2.10
CA ALA A 192 -6.24 9.68 -3.13
C ALA A 192 -6.51 11.07 -2.55
N SER A 193 -7.22 11.17 -1.41
CA SER A 193 -7.46 12.44 -0.74
C SER A 193 -6.17 13.08 -0.19
N THR A 194 -5.24 12.26 0.30
CA THR A 194 -3.97 12.72 0.90
C THR A 194 -2.90 13.05 -0.14
N VAL A 195 -2.95 12.47 -1.34
CA VAL A 195 -2.05 12.82 -2.46
C VAL A 195 -1.96 14.32 -2.72
N ARG A 196 -3.09 15.05 -2.60
CA ARG A 196 -3.12 16.50 -2.82
C ARG A 196 -2.41 17.28 -1.72
N ALA A 197 -2.44 16.78 -0.48
CA ALA A 197 -1.75 17.40 0.66
C ALA A 197 -0.21 17.34 0.52
N PHE A 198 0.32 16.40 -0.27
CA PHE A 198 1.75 16.15 -0.40
C PHE A 198 2.43 16.80 -1.62
N ARG A 199 1.79 17.78 -2.28
CA ARG A 199 2.29 18.39 -3.53
C ARG A 199 3.48 19.35 -3.38
N GLY A 200 4.03 19.55 -2.18
CA GLY A 200 5.08 20.54 -1.91
C GLY A 200 6.26 20.00 -1.11
N GLY A 201 7.47 20.47 -1.45
CA GLY A 201 8.70 20.16 -0.72
C GLY A 201 9.21 18.73 -0.88
N ALA A 202 10.42 18.49 -0.35
CA ALA A 202 11.06 17.18 -0.41
C ALA A 202 10.33 16.12 0.42
N LEU A 203 9.91 16.48 1.64
CA LEU A 203 9.19 15.58 2.54
C LEU A 203 7.79 15.24 1.99
N GLY A 204 7.10 16.20 1.38
CA GLY A 204 5.84 15.96 0.69
C GLY A 204 6.03 14.97 -0.45
N PHE A 205 7.04 15.15 -1.30
CA PHE A 205 7.33 14.19 -2.38
C PHE A 205 7.58 12.75 -1.86
N ALA A 206 8.27 12.59 -0.73
CA ALA A 206 8.49 11.30 -0.10
C ALA A 206 7.17 10.61 0.30
N TYR A 207 6.29 11.33 1.00
CA TYR A 207 4.97 10.79 1.39
C TYR A 207 4.04 10.59 0.19
N TRP A 208 4.14 11.44 -0.82
CA TRP A 208 3.39 11.28 -2.07
C TRP A 208 3.70 9.93 -2.74
N LEU A 209 4.97 9.49 -2.76
CA LEU A 209 5.35 8.17 -3.28
C LEU A 209 4.74 7.03 -2.46
N VAL A 210 4.78 7.12 -1.13
CA VAL A 210 4.16 6.10 -0.25
C VAL A 210 2.66 5.99 -0.51
N THR A 211 1.97 7.13 -0.56
CA THR A 211 0.53 7.18 -0.82
C THR A 211 0.18 6.68 -2.22
N LEU A 212 1.02 6.98 -3.22
CA LEU A 212 0.84 6.44 -4.57
C LEU A 212 0.99 4.91 -4.58
N GLY A 213 1.92 4.38 -3.78
CA GLY A 213 2.02 2.94 -3.54
C GLY A 213 0.72 2.35 -3.00
N LEU A 214 0.14 2.93 -1.94
CA LEU A 214 -1.15 2.44 -1.41
C LEU A 214 -2.31 2.53 -2.41
N ILE A 215 -2.31 3.55 -3.28
CA ILE A 215 -3.28 3.62 -4.39
C ILE A 215 -3.08 2.45 -5.36
N HIS A 216 -1.84 2.13 -5.74
CA HIS A 216 -1.55 1.02 -6.65
C HIS A 216 -1.98 -0.32 -6.04
N PHE A 217 -1.69 -0.51 -4.74
CA PHE A 217 -2.12 -1.68 -3.98
C PHE A 217 -3.64 -1.86 -4.07
N SER A 218 -4.41 -0.87 -3.62
CA SER A 218 -5.87 -1.00 -3.57
C SER A 218 -6.51 -1.10 -4.96
N VAL A 219 -5.93 -0.46 -5.98
CA VAL A 219 -6.41 -0.64 -7.36
C VAL A 219 -6.14 -2.06 -7.84
N ALA A 220 -5.00 -2.66 -7.50
CA ALA A 220 -4.70 -4.03 -7.88
C ALA A 220 -5.71 -5.02 -7.27
N ASP A 221 -6.04 -4.88 -5.98
CA ASP A 221 -7.03 -5.74 -5.32
C ASP A 221 -8.44 -5.58 -5.87
N LEU A 222 -8.86 -4.34 -6.14
CA LEU A 222 -10.15 -4.09 -6.81
C LEU A 222 -10.17 -4.68 -8.23
N LEU A 223 -9.03 -4.73 -8.93
CA LEU A 223 -8.92 -5.38 -10.23
C LEU A 223 -9.02 -6.91 -10.11
N TYR A 224 -8.42 -7.55 -9.09
CA TYR A 224 -8.63 -8.98 -8.83
C TYR A 224 -10.11 -9.29 -8.58
N PHE A 225 -10.77 -8.48 -7.74
CA PHE A 225 -12.20 -8.62 -7.47
C PHE A 225 -13.03 -8.47 -8.75
N ALA A 226 -12.76 -7.44 -9.56
CA ALA A 226 -13.47 -7.19 -10.80
C ALA A 226 -13.24 -8.28 -11.85
N ALA A 227 -12.01 -8.83 -11.92
CA ALA A 227 -11.66 -9.92 -12.83
C ALA A 227 -12.22 -11.27 -12.37
N GLY A 228 -12.54 -11.43 -11.07
CA GLY A 228 -13.05 -12.67 -10.50
C GLY A 228 -12.03 -13.82 -10.53
N THR A 229 -10.73 -13.50 -10.56
CA THR A 229 -9.65 -14.49 -10.62
C THR A 229 -8.47 -14.04 -9.76
N PRO A 230 -7.79 -14.97 -9.05
CA PRO A 230 -6.62 -14.64 -8.24
C PRO A 230 -5.35 -14.39 -9.07
N VAL A 231 -5.37 -14.65 -10.38
CA VAL A 231 -4.23 -14.43 -11.27
C VAL A 231 -4.66 -13.49 -12.40
N PHE A 232 -4.27 -12.24 -12.29
CA PHE A 232 -4.59 -11.22 -13.28
C PHE A 232 -3.38 -10.32 -13.49
N VAL A 233 -2.67 -10.53 -14.60
CA VAL A 233 -1.35 -9.93 -14.87
C VAL A 233 -1.29 -8.42 -14.59
N PRO A 234 -2.25 -7.59 -15.05
CA PRO A 234 -2.21 -6.17 -14.73
C PRO A 234 -2.28 -5.88 -13.23
N ALA A 235 -3.09 -6.63 -12.46
CA ALA A 235 -3.16 -6.52 -11.01
C ALA A 235 -1.87 -7.02 -10.36
N ASP A 236 -1.33 -8.17 -10.76
CA ASP A 236 -0.10 -8.73 -10.16
C ASP A 236 1.07 -7.73 -10.26
N LEU A 237 1.26 -7.13 -11.43
CA LEU A 237 2.33 -6.16 -11.68
C LEU A 237 2.10 -4.85 -10.91
N LEU A 238 0.85 -4.39 -10.84
CA LEU A 238 0.49 -3.18 -10.10
C LEU A 238 0.67 -3.38 -8.59
N TYR A 239 0.30 -4.55 -8.09
CA TYR A 239 0.47 -4.96 -6.70
C TYR A 239 1.95 -5.01 -6.32
N ALA A 240 2.80 -5.65 -7.13
CA ALA A 240 4.26 -5.66 -6.94
C ALA A 240 4.88 -4.25 -6.99
N ALA A 241 4.43 -3.41 -7.93
CA ALA A 241 4.89 -2.03 -8.06
C ALA A 241 4.49 -1.16 -6.85
N SER A 242 3.39 -1.49 -6.16
CA SER A 242 2.94 -0.76 -4.97
C SER A 242 4.01 -0.71 -3.88
N TYR A 243 4.62 -1.85 -3.56
CA TYR A 243 5.68 -1.96 -2.55
C TYR A 243 6.98 -1.29 -2.99
N VAL A 244 7.27 -1.26 -4.30
CA VAL A 244 8.40 -0.48 -4.85
C VAL A 244 8.21 1.01 -4.55
N LEU A 245 7.00 1.55 -4.79
CA LEU A 245 6.69 2.95 -4.51
C LEU A 245 6.76 3.28 -3.02
N VAL A 246 6.20 2.41 -2.16
CA VAL A 246 6.32 2.55 -0.70
C VAL A 246 7.78 2.56 -0.26
N THR A 247 8.58 1.62 -0.75
CA THR A 247 10.03 1.54 -0.46
C THR A 247 10.73 2.84 -0.85
N LEU A 248 10.49 3.34 -2.07
CA LEU A 248 11.12 4.56 -2.56
C LEU A 248 10.72 5.79 -1.75
N GLY A 249 9.44 5.92 -1.41
CA GLY A 249 8.97 7.02 -0.57
C GLY A 249 9.67 7.05 0.80
N LEU A 250 9.78 5.88 1.45
CA LEU A 250 10.49 5.74 2.72
C LEU A 250 11.99 6.05 2.59
N ARG A 251 12.64 5.60 1.51
CA ARG A 251 14.06 5.88 1.27
C ARG A 251 14.34 7.34 0.95
N VAL A 252 13.51 7.98 0.14
CA VAL A 252 13.63 9.43 -0.14
C VAL A 252 13.51 10.23 1.16
N ASN A 253 12.59 9.85 2.06
CA ASN A 253 12.46 10.46 3.38
C ASN A 253 13.76 10.33 4.21
N LEU A 254 14.35 9.14 4.21
CA LEU A 254 15.61 8.88 4.92
C LEU A 254 16.78 9.72 4.37
N GLU A 255 16.88 9.89 3.05
CA GLU A 255 17.93 10.72 2.45
C GLU A 255 17.76 12.20 2.81
N ILE A 256 16.53 12.71 2.84
CA ILE A 256 16.25 14.09 3.28
C ILE A 256 16.81 14.34 4.68
N LEU A 257 16.58 13.41 5.63
CA LEU A 257 17.11 13.53 6.99
C LEU A 257 18.64 13.53 7.04
N ARG A 258 19.29 12.64 6.28
CA ARG A 258 20.76 12.53 6.25
C ARG A 258 21.42 13.82 5.82
N GLU A 259 20.79 14.53 4.90
CA GLU A 259 21.32 15.79 4.37
C GLU A 259 21.10 16.95 5.34
N SER A 260 19.91 17.05 5.94
CA SER A 260 19.65 18.04 6.99
C SER A 260 20.55 17.88 8.22
N GLY A 261 21.01 16.66 8.50
CA GLY A 261 22.00 16.40 9.55
C GLY A 261 23.41 16.86 9.19
N ARG A 262 23.83 16.76 7.92
CA ARG A 262 25.15 17.20 7.45
C ARG A 262 25.31 18.71 7.49
N GLU A 263 24.27 19.47 7.17
CA GLU A 263 24.29 20.94 7.20
C GLU A 263 24.47 21.52 8.62
N LYS A 264 24.16 20.77 9.68
CA LYS A 264 24.36 21.23 11.07
C LYS A 264 25.79 21.08 11.59
N HIS A 265 26.65 20.39 10.85
CA HIS A 265 28.05 20.12 11.25
C HIS A 265 29.08 20.84 10.37
N HIS A 266 28.62 21.71 9.47
CA HIS A 266 29.43 22.64 8.69
C HIS A 266 29.18 24.07 9.17
#